data_AF-A0A0V7YW90-F1
#
_entry.id   AF-A0A0V7YW90-F1
#
_cell.length_a   1.000
_cell.length_b   1.000
_cell.length_c   1.000
_cell.angle_alpha   90.00
_cell.angle_beta   90.00
_cell.angle_gamma   90.00
#
_symmetry.space_group_name_H-M   'P 1'
#
loop_
_entity.id
_entity.type
_entity.pdbx_description
1 polymer ?
#
loop_
_entity_poly.entity_id
_entity_poly.type
_entity_poly.pdbx_seq_one_letter_code
_entity_poly.pdbx_strand_id
1 'polypeptide(L)' 'MLRQIEVQTAQGKSIAVACKEADVSEQSYYRWRKEYGGLKIDQAKNMKDLERENARLRRLVADLSLEKQVLADVASGNL' A
#
# COMPACT_ATOMS: atom_id res chain seq x y z
N MET A 1 9.11 -4.62 -17.61
CA MET A 1 8.36 -5.42 -18.59
C MET A 1 6.86 -5.49 -18.33
N LEU A 2 6.35 -6.25 -17.34
CA LEU A 2 4.89 -6.37 -17.09
C LEU A 2 4.19 -5.00 -16.95
N ARG A 3 4.78 -4.08 -16.19
CA ARG A 3 4.23 -2.72 -16.01
C ARG A 3 4.19 -1.90 -17.29
N GLN A 4 5.16 -2.06 -18.18
CA GLN A 4 5.18 -1.35 -19.46
C GLN A 4 4.03 -1.81 -20.35
N ILE A 5 3.83 -3.14 -20.44
CA ILE A 5 2.71 -3.74 -21.17
C ILE A 5 1.37 -3.28 -20.58
N GLU A 6 1.20 -3.28 -19.26
CA GLU A 6 -0.01 -2.78 -18.59
C GLU A 6 -0.31 -1.30 -18.91
N VAL A 7 0.70 -0.43 -18.88
CA VAL A 7 0.53 1.00 -19.21
C VAL A 7 0.11 1.18 -20.66
N GLN A 8 0.75 0.47 -21.59
CA GLN A 8 0.38 0.52 -23.01
C GLN A 8 -1.04 0.00 -23.26
N THR A 9 -1.45 -1.07 -22.57
CA THR A 9 -2.83 -1.56 -22.65
C THR A 9 -3.85 -0.59 -22.05
N ALA A 10 -3.50 0.11 -20.96
CA ALA A 10 -4.35 1.16 -20.38
C ALA A 10 -4.49 2.38 -21.30
N GLN A 11 -3.51 2.62 -22.18
CA GLN A 11 -3.57 3.62 -23.25
C GLN A 11 -4.34 3.15 -24.50
N GLY A 12 -4.93 1.95 -24.47
CA GLY A 12 -5.78 1.42 -25.54
C GLY A 12 -5.07 0.52 -26.56
N LYS A 13 -3.78 0.23 -26.40
CA LYS A 13 -3.09 -0.75 -27.26
C LYS A 13 -3.57 -2.18 -26.95
N SER A 14 -3.64 -3.03 -27.97
CA SER A 14 -3.89 -4.45 -27.75
C SER A 14 -2.71 -5.12 -27.03
N ILE A 15 -2.99 -6.18 -26.29
CA ILE A 15 -1.97 -6.96 -25.57
C ILE A 15 -0.90 -7.47 -26.54
N ALA A 16 -1.30 -7.95 -27.73
CA ALA A 16 -0.40 -8.43 -28.78
C ALA A 16 0.62 -7.36 -29.21
N VAL A 17 0.15 -6.13 -29.45
CA VAL A 17 1.02 -5.00 -29.85
C VAL A 17 1.94 -4.60 -28.71
N ALA A 18 1.41 -4.48 -27.49
CA ALA A 18 2.21 -4.11 -26.32
C ALA A 18 3.28 -5.17 -25.98
N CYS A 19 2.95 -6.46 -26.11
CA CYS A 19 3.89 -7.55 -25.93
C CYS A 19 5.00 -7.52 -26.99
N LYS A 20 4.65 -7.30 -28.26
CA LYS A 20 5.61 -7.16 -29.35
C LYS A 20 6.56 -5.98 -29.16
N GLU A 21 6.04 -4.81 -28.77
CA GLU A 21 6.85 -3.62 -28.49
C GLU A 21 7.75 -3.78 -27.26
N ALA A 22 7.34 -4.60 -26.29
CA ALA A 22 8.13 -4.93 -25.11
C ALA A 22 9.10 -6.10 -25.33
N ASP A 23 9.14 -6.70 -26.53
CA ASP A 23 9.91 -7.92 -26.85
C ASP A 23 9.62 -9.09 -25.91
N VAL A 24 8.33 -9.31 -25.63
CA VAL A 24 7.82 -10.36 -24.74
C VAL A 24 6.74 -11.16 -25.46
N SER A 25 6.70 -12.48 -25.24
CA SER A 25 5.60 -13.30 -25.73
C SER A 25 4.34 -13.11 -24.88
N GLU A 26 3.16 -13.18 -25.50
CA GLU A 26 1.89 -13.08 -24.77
C GLU A 26 1.77 -14.13 -23.66
N GLN A 27 2.31 -15.34 -23.86
CA GLN A 27 2.32 -16.38 -22.83
C GLN A 27 3.09 -15.95 -21.57
N SER A 28 4.25 -15.30 -21.75
CA SER A 28 5.05 -14.78 -20.64
C SER A 28 4.32 -13.63 -19.93
N TYR A 29 3.65 -12.75 -20.68
CA TYR A 29 2.80 -11.70 -20.09
C TYR A 29 1.70 -12.28 -19.20
N TYR A 30 0.93 -13.27 -19.68
CA TYR A 30 -0.15 -13.86 -18.87
C TYR A 30 0.37 -14.59 -17.63
N ARG A 31 1.52 -15.26 -17.73
CA ARG A 31 2.18 -15.89 -16.57
C ARG A 31 2.55 -14.83 -15.52
N TRP A 32 3.23 -13.76 -15.94
CA TRP A 32 3.60 -12.67 -15.03
C TRP A 32 2.39 -11.95 -14.47
N ARG A 33 1.32 -11.76 -15.26
CA ARG A 33 0.09 -11.14 -14.77
C ARG A 33 -0.58 -11.99 -13.69
N LYS A 34 -0.56 -13.32 -13.84
CA LYS A 34 -1.06 -14.25 -12.81
C LYS A 34 -0.23 -14.17 -11.52
N GLU A 35 1.08 -14.12 -11.64
CA GLU A 35 2.01 -14.20 -10.52
C GLU A 35 2.22 -12.86 -9.81
N TYR A 36 2.22 -11.75 -10.56
CA TYR A 36 2.60 -10.42 -10.06
C TYR A 36 1.53 -9.36 -10.26
N GLY A 37 0.47 -9.62 -11.03
CA GLY A 37 -0.58 -8.63 -11.32
C GLY A 37 -1.43 -8.24 -10.10
N GLY A 38 -1.62 -9.15 -9.14
CA GLY A 38 -2.32 -8.89 -7.88
C GLY A 38 -1.45 -8.24 -6.80
N LEU A 39 -0.14 -8.49 -6.84
CA LEU A 39 0.81 -8.11 -5.79
C LEU A 39 0.79 -6.60 -5.50
N LYS A 40 0.60 -5.75 -6.51
CA LYS A 40 0.55 -4.29 -6.34
C LYS A 40 -0.71 -3.80 -5.63
N ILE A 41 -1.84 -4.46 -5.87
CA ILE A 41 -3.11 -4.11 -5.23
C ILE A 41 -3.04 -4.50 -3.75
N ASP A 42 -2.48 -5.68 -3.47
CA ASP A 42 -2.30 -6.16 -2.10
C ASP A 42 -1.31 -5.29 -1.32
N GLN A 43 -0.20 -4.88 -1.94
CA GLN A 43 0.75 -3.94 -1.34
C GLN A 43 0.10 -2.57 -1.04
N ALA A 44 -0.67 -2.01 -1.98
CA ALA A 44 -1.36 -0.74 -1.77
C ALA A 44 -2.43 -0.82 -0.67
N LYS A 45 -3.15 -1.95 -0.58
CA LYS A 45 -4.11 -2.22 0.49
C LYS A 45 -3.42 -2.32 1.84
N ASN A 46 -2.37 -3.14 1.94
CA ASN A 46 -1.59 -3.29 3.17
C ASN A 46 -0.99 -1.95 3.63
N MET A 47 -0.54 -1.10 2.71
CA MET A 47 -0.03 0.23 3.04
C MET A 47 -1.11 1.10 3.70
N LYS A 48 -2.31 1.15 3.11
CA LYS A 48 -3.44 1.91 3.68
C LYS A 48 -3.87 1.38 5.05
N ASP A 49 -3.86 0.06 5.23
CA ASP A 49 -4.21 -0.55 6.51
C ASP A 49 -3.14 -0.25 7.59
N LEU A 50 -1.86 -0.27 7.23
CA LEU A 50 -0.76 0.15 8.11
C LEU A 50 -0.83 1.64 8.47
N GLU A 51 -1.14 2.52 7.51
CA GLU A 51 -1.33 3.95 7.76
C GLU A 51 -2.48 4.20 8.74
N ARG A 52 -3.62 3.50 8.56
CA ARG A 52 -4.77 3.59 9.46
C ARG A 52 -4.42 3.11 10.87
N GLU A 53 -3.72 2.00 10.98
CA GLU A 53 -3.32 1.45 12.27
C GLU A 53 -2.30 2.36 12.97
N ASN A 54 -1.35 2.92 12.23
CA ASN A 54 -0.39 3.89 12.77
C ASN A 54 -1.10 5.13 13.34
N ALA A 55 -2.10 5.66 12.63
CA ALA A 55 -2.90 6.78 13.10
C ALA A 55 -3.69 6.42 14.38
N ARG A 56 -4.27 5.23 14.44
CA ARG A 56 -4.97 4.72 15.63
C ARG A 56 -4.03 4.61 16.83
N LEU A 57 -2.85 4.02 16.63
CA LEU A 57 -1.84 3.85 17.68
C LEU A 57 -1.31 5.19 18.18
N ARG A 58 -1.05 6.15 17.28
CA ARG A 58 -0.61 7.50 17.67
C ARG A 58 -1.63 8.21 18.55
N ARG A 59 -2.92 8.11 18.22
CA ARG A 59 -4.00 8.67 19.04
C ARG A 59 -4.01 8.03 20.42
N LEU A 60 -4.00 6.70 20.48
CA LEU A 60 -4.01 5.96 21.75
C LEU A 60 -2.80 6.34 22.63
N VAL A 61 -1.61 6.46 22.04
CA VAL A 61 -0.41 6.89 22.76
C VAL A 61 -0.55 8.31 23.30
N ALA A 62 -1.14 9.23 22.53
CA ALA A 62 -1.36 10.61 22.99
C ALA A 62 -2.34 10.66 24.16
N ASP A 63 -3.47 9.94 24.06
CA ASP A 63 -4.50 9.89 25.11
C ASP A 63 -3.92 9.29 26.41
N LEU A 64 -3.22 8.16 26.31
CA LEU A 64 -2.57 7.53 27.47
C LEU A 64 -1.46 8.40 28.08
N SER A 65 -0.73 9.14 27.24
CA SER A 65 0.32 10.05 27.73
C SER A 65 -0.29 11.21 28.51
N LEU A 66 -1.43 11.74 28.04
CA LEU A 66 -2.17 12.78 28.73
C LEU A 66 -2.73 12.28 30.06
N GLU A 67 -3.39 11.12 30.09
CA GLU A 67 -3.90 10.51 31.32
C GLU A 67 -2.78 10.30 32.34
N LYS A 68 -1.64 9.77 31.89
CA LYS A 68 -0.47 9.58 32.74
C LYS A 68 0.03 10.90 33.34
N GLN A 69 0.05 11.97 32.54
CA GLN A 69 0.49 13.29 33.00
C GLN A 69 -0.48 13.85 34.04
N VAL A 70 -1.80 13.79 33.79
CA VAL A 70 -2.82 14.22 34.75
C VAL A 70 -2.69 13.47 36.07
N LEU A 71 -2.53 12.14 36.02
CA LEU A 71 -2.35 11.33 37.23
C LEU A 71 -1.07 11.70 38.00
N ALA A 72 0.01 12.02 37.30
CA ALA A 72 1.25 12.48 37.92
C ALA A 72 1.10 13.86 38.56
N ASP A 73 0.39 14.78 37.91
CA ASP A 73 0.13 16.13 38.43
C ASP A 73 -0.76 16.09 39.68
N VAL A 74 -1.81 15.24 39.68
CA VAL A 74 -2.64 14.98 40.87
C VAL A 74 -1.81 14.39 42.01
N ALA A 75 -1.00 13.37 41.73
CA ALA A 75 -0.18 12.70 42.74
C ALA A 75 0.90 13.62 43.34
N SER A 76 1.36 14.63 42.58
CA SER A 76 2.34 15.62 43.02
C SER A 76 1.71 16.85 43.70
N GLY A 77 0.38 16.94 43.76
CA GLY A 77 -0.33 18.07 44.38
C GLY A 77 -0.29 19.36 43.57
N ASN A 78 -0.04 19.27 42.26
CA ASN A 78 0.04 20.41 41.34
C ASN A 78 -1.32 20.75 40.69
N LEU A 79 -2.42 20.16 41.18
CA LEU A 79 -3.81 20.33 40.74
C LEU A 79 -4.72 20.72 41.90
#